data_AF-A0A401U1F1-F1
#
_entry.id   AF-A0A401U1F1-F1
#
_cell.length_a   1.000
_cell.length_b   1.000
_cell.length_c   1.000
_cell.angle_alpha   90.00
_cell.angle_beta   90.00
_cell.angle_gamma   90.00
#
_symmetry.space_group_name_H-M   'P 1'
#
loop_
_entity.id
_entity.type
_entity.pdbx_description
1 polymer ?
#
loop_
_entity_poly.entity_id
_entity_poly.type
_entity_poly.pdbx_seq_one_letter_code
_entity_poly.pdbx_strand_id
1 'polypeptide(L)' 'DDRGPDGLLNIAAIADAYWVLHHQHRSAWTLELDLRPWAEQF' A
#
# COMPACT_ATOMS: atom_id res chain seq x y z
N ASP A 1 -13.38 -13.31 12.29
CA ASP A 1 -12.21 -12.99 11.44
C ASP A 1 -11.08 -12.65 12.39
N ASP A 2 -10.08 -13.50 12.48
CA ASP A 2 -9.07 -13.50 13.55
C ASP A 2 -8.08 -12.31 13.45
N ARG A 3 -8.21 -11.48 12.42
CA ARG A 3 -7.28 -10.38 12.09
C ARG A 3 -7.58 -9.05 12.80
N GLY A 4 -8.78 -8.87 13.35
CA GLY A 4 -9.17 -7.63 14.05
C GLY A 4 -9.21 -6.37 13.16
N PRO A 5 -9.47 -5.19 13.76
CA PRO A 5 -9.38 -3.91 13.05
C PRO A 5 -7.98 -3.69 12.46
N ASP A 6 -7.89 -3.16 11.24
CA ASP A 6 -6.63 -2.88 10.52
C ASP A 6 -5.71 -4.09 10.28
N GLY A 7 -6.22 -5.31 10.46
CA GLY A 7 -5.52 -6.56 10.13
C GLY A 7 -5.46 -6.89 8.64
N LEU A 8 -6.06 -6.05 7.80
CA LEU A 8 -6.01 -6.14 6.34
C LEU A 8 -5.78 -4.76 5.72
N LEU A 9 -5.23 -4.77 4.51
CA LEU A 9 -5.12 -3.57 3.71
C LEU A 9 -6.50 -3.05 3.31
N ASN A 10 -6.68 -1.74 3.41
CA ASN A 10 -7.85 -1.07 2.88
C ASN A 10 -7.74 -0.95 1.36
N ILE A 11 -8.77 -1.39 0.63
CA ILE A 11 -8.80 -1.38 -0.84
C ILE A 11 -8.61 0.03 -1.41
N ALA A 12 -9.22 1.05 -0.79
CA ALA A 12 -9.06 2.44 -1.23
C ALA A 12 -7.60 2.90 -1.08
N ALA A 13 -6.94 2.54 0.03
CA ALA A 13 -5.53 2.86 0.24
C ALA A 13 -4.61 2.16 -0.78
N ILE A 14 -4.93 0.92 -1.19
CA ILE A 14 -4.20 0.23 -2.27
C ILE A 14 -4.35 0.99 -3.60
N ALA A 15 -5.58 1.41 -3.94
CA ALA A 15 -5.86 2.14 -5.18
C ALA A 15 -5.14 3.49 -5.22
N ASP A 16 -5.12 4.22 -4.11
CA ASP A 16 -4.41 5.50 -4.00
C ASP A 16 -2.89 5.32 -4.16
N ALA A 17 -2.31 4.30 -3.53
CA ALA A 17 -0.90 3.97 -3.69
C ALA A 17 -0.55 3.66 -5.16
N TYR A 18 -1.41 2.90 -5.85
CA TYR A 18 -1.25 2.65 -7.29
C TYR A 18 -1.36 3.94 -8.11
N TRP A 19 -2.31 4.82 -7.81
CA TRP A 19 -2.50 6.07 -8.55
C TRP A 19 -1.26 6.96 -8.48
N VAL A 20 -0.65 7.08 -7.30
CA VAL A 20 0.61 7.79 -7.11
C VAL A 20 1.74 7.13 -7.89
N LEU A 21 1.86 5.80 -7.83
CA LEU A 21 2.87 5.04 -8.57
C LEU A 21 2.75 5.25 -10.09
N HIS A 22 1.53 5.24 -10.62
CA HIS A 22 1.28 5.45 -12.05
C HIS A 22 1.66 6.86 -12.52
N HIS A 23 1.55 7.87 -11.65
CA HIS A 23 1.84 9.27 -11.97
C HIS A 23 3.29 9.70 -11.70
N GLN A 24 4.20 8.75 -11.44
CA GLN A 24 5.59 9.08 -11.21
C GLN A 24 6.25 9.79 -12.39
N HIS A 25 7.14 10.73 -12.08
CA HIS A 25 7.91 11.41 -13.10
C HIS A 25 8.84 10.43 -13.81
N ARG A 26 8.98 10.55 -15.13
CA ARG A 26 9.75 9.58 -15.95
C ARG A 26 11.22 9.46 -15.55
N SER A 27 11.79 10.46 -14.90
CA SER A 27 13.18 10.44 -14.43
C SER A 27 13.38 9.80 -13.05
N ALA A 28 12.29 9.45 -12.33
CA ALA A 28 12.35 8.93 -10.97
C ALA A 28 11.16 8.00 -10.73
N TRP A 29 11.43 6.70 -10.65
CA TRP A 29 10.42 5.66 -10.53
C TRP A 29 10.74 4.73 -9.37
N THR A 30 9.70 4.15 -8.78
CA THR A 30 9.81 3.19 -7.68
C THR A 30 10.08 1.79 -8.22
N LEU A 31 11.15 1.14 -7.74
CA LEU A 31 11.46 -0.25 -8.08
C LEU A 31 10.56 -1.25 -7.33
N GLU A 32 10.32 -1.02 -6.04
CA GLU A 32 9.50 -1.88 -5.19
C GLU A 32 8.67 -1.02 -4.22
N LEU A 33 7.41 -1.41 -4.02
CA LEU A 33 6.49 -0.75 -3.09
C LEU A 33 5.76 -1.83 -2.28
N ASP A 34 6.11 -1.94 -1.01
CA ASP A 34 5.43 -2.82 -0.07
C ASP A 34 4.25 -2.13 0.60
N LEU A 35 3.07 -2.73 0.45
CA LEU A 35 1.87 -2.34 1.19
C LEU A 35 1.61 -3.39 2.27
N ARG A 36 1.61 -2.96 3.53
CA ARG A 36 1.44 -3.83 4.68
C ARG A 36 0.32 -3.32 5.59
N PRO A 37 -0.52 -4.20 6.16
CA PRO A 37 -1.50 -3.79 7.15
C PRO A 37 -0.83 -3.13 8.35
N TRP A 38 -1.49 -2.13 8.94
CA TRP A 38 -0.97 -1.41 10.10
C TRP A 38 -0.79 -2.32 11.32
N ALA A 39 -1.68 -3.30 11.50
CA ALA A 39 -1.66 -4.20 12.65
C ALA A 39 -0.57 -5.30 12.57
N GLU A 40 0.29 -5.30 11.54
CA GLU A 40 1.36 -6.28 11.41
C GLU A 40 2.46 -6.09 12.46
N GLN A 41 2.87 -7.18 13.12
CA GLN A 41 3.94 -7.16 14.15
C GLN A 41 5.32 -7.45 13.54
N PHE A 42 6.37 -6.90 14.15
CA PHE A 42 7.77 -6.98 13.69
C PHE A 42 8.68 -7.70 14.69
#